data_AF-A0AAE3GWJ3-F1
#
_entry.id   AF-A0AAE3GWJ3-F1
#
_cell.length_a   1.000
_cell.length_b   1.000
_cell.length_c   1.000
_cell.angle_alpha   90.00
_cell.angle_beta   90.00
_cell.angle_gamma   90.00
#
_symmetry.space_group_name_H-M   'P 1'
#
loop_
_entity.id
_entity.type
_entity.pdbx_description
1 polymer ?
#
loop_
_entity_poly.entity_id
_entity_poly.type
_entity_poly.pdbx_seq_one_letter_code
_entity_poly.pdbx_strand_id
1 'polypeptide(L)'
;MSDFETALKFIQQIEAENPSASAYEIANKLRGYTKKNYTTQLWSIATGYQQEYIEGEFAGKLNIENFRLSGEMTDFGHLLASLSDQINQPGVQLSDLTQWTGDHTSWAGDIGSAIMIYRANPDNNEIKTLPEALNRLAGYSDYTADIGACVIGATINSGRYTSIYQAICQYNNIPYPEHIKTFFRQSLGGIIQGNKLNNPADVEAKISQSILTFVSLSTAPDWVKSVKNISQVNLKNIPRPNRLDILQGSLHFLTHLVKMGGLEGLKFRPYRMPGIRWMGNLNQEVSCYALNLHPSTPHTLHPTPHT
;
A
#
# COMPACT_ATOMS: atom_id res chain seq x y z
N MET A 1 -26.54 -11.94 6.14
CA MET A 1 -25.45 -12.04 5.15
C MET A 1 -24.45 -10.99 5.54
N SER A 2 -23.18 -11.34 5.72
CA SER A 2 -22.14 -10.38 6.10
C SER A 2 -21.79 -9.45 4.93
N ASP A 3 -21.14 -8.31 5.22
CA ASP A 3 -20.64 -7.41 4.17
C ASP A 3 -19.65 -8.14 3.25
N PHE A 4 -18.83 -9.02 3.81
CA PHE A 4 -17.92 -9.90 3.07
C PHE A 4 -18.67 -10.81 2.07
N GLU A 5 -19.70 -11.52 2.54
CA GLU A 5 -20.51 -12.40 1.68
C GLU A 5 -21.24 -11.60 0.58
N THR A 6 -21.71 -10.40 0.90
CA THR A 6 -22.44 -9.53 -0.02
C THR A 6 -21.52 -9.02 -1.12
N ALA A 7 -20.33 -8.52 -0.75
CA ALA A 7 -19.32 -8.07 -1.69
C ALA A 7 -18.86 -9.20 -2.62
N LEU A 8 -18.59 -10.38 -2.06
CA LEU A 8 -18.14 -11.52 -2.85
C LEU A 8 -19.19 -12.04 -3.82
N LYS A 9 -20.48 -12.08 -3.42
CA LYS A 9 -21.56 -12.41 -4.35
C LYS A 9 -21.66 -11.42 -5.50
N PHE A 10 -21.48 -10.13 -5.21
CA PHE A 10 -21.47 -9.11 -6.25
C PHE A 10 -20.29 -9.29 -7.21
N ILE A 11 -19.08 -9.53 -6.69
CA ILE A 11 -17.90 -9.82 -7.53
C ILE A 11 -18.14 -11.06 -8.40
N GLN A 12 -18.66 -12.14 -7.80
CA GLN A 12 -18.97 -13.37 -8.52
C GLN A 12 -20.01 -13.14 -9.63
N GLN A 13 -21.01 -12.29 -9.38
CA GLN A 13 -22.00 -11.91 -10.38
C GLN A 13 -21.33 -11.19 -11.57
N ILE A 14 -20.48 -10.20 -11.30
CA ILE A 14 -19.75 -9.47 -12.36
C ILE A 14 -18.88 -10.42 -13.18
N GLU A 15 -18.18 -11.36 -12.54
CA GLU A 15 -17.39 -12.38 -13.23
C GLU A 15 -18.27 -13.28 -14.12
N ALA A 16 -19.43 -13.73 -13.61
CA ALA A 16 -20.35 -14.59 -14.35
C ALA A 16 -20.99 -13.89 -15.56
N GLU A 17 -21.23 -12.58 -15.45
CA GLU A 17 -21.75 -11.75 -16.55
C GLU A 17 -20.69 -11.43 -17.62
N ASN A 18 -19.40 -11.65 -17.32
CA ASN A 18 -18.28 -11.36 -18.21
C ASN A 18 -17.35 -12.59 -18.39
N PRO A 19 -17.86 -13.74 -18.87
CA PRO A 19 -17.12 -15.02 -18.85
C PRO A 19 -15.89 -15.06 -19.77
N SER A 20 -15.78 -14.14 -20.74
CA SER A 20 -14.62 -14.02 -21.63
C SER A 20 -13.59 -13.00 -21.16
N ALA A 21 -13.89 -12.22 -20.11
CA ALA A 21 -12.98 -11.20 -19.61
C ALA A 21 -11.87 -11.84 -18.77
N SER A 22 -10.66 -11.32 -18.93
CA SER A 22 -9.51 -11.65 -18.09
C SER A 22 -9.68 -11.09 -16.67
N ALA A 23 -8.94 -11.66 -15.70
CA ALA A 23 -8.93 -11.14 -14.34
C ALA A 23 -8.51 -9.65 -14.27
N TYR A 24 -7.62 -9.21 -15.18
CA TYR A 24 -7.24 -7.81 -15.32
C TYR A 24 -8.46 -6.94 -15.70
N GLU A 25 -9.24 -7.32 -16.71
CA GLU A 25 -10.43 -6.57 -17.12
C GLU A 25 -11.50 -6.56 -16.03
N ILE A 26 -11.71 -7.69 -15.35
CA ILE A 26 -12.64 -7.76 -14.21
C ILE A 26 -12.19 -6.82 -13.10
N ALA A 27 -10.92 -6.82 -12.70
CA ALA A 27 -10.44 -5.97 -11.61
C ALA A 27 -10.63 -4.48 -11.92
N ASN A 28 -10.35 -4.07 -13.16
CA ASN A 28 -10.58 -2.71 -13.61
C ASN A 28 -12.08 -2.35 -13.68
N LYS A 29 -12.96 -3.28 -14.09
CA LYS A 29 -14.41 -3.10 -13.99
C LYS A 29 -14.86 -2.93 -12.54
N LEU A 30 -14.35 -3.76 -11.62
CA LEU A 30 -14.68 -3.70 -10.20
C LEU A 30 -14.28 -2.36 -9.57
N ARG A 31 -13.15 -1.76 -10.01
CA ARG A 31 -12.73 -0.41 -9.59
C ARG A 31 -13.83 0.63 -9.82
N GLY A 32 -14.59 0.51 -10.91
CA GLY A 32 -15.72 1.40 -11.21
C GLY A 32 -16.83 1.42 -10.17
N TYR A 33 -16.99 0.36 -9.38
CA TYR A 33 -18.00 0.22 -8.33
C TYR A 33 -17.52 0.70 -6.95
N THR A 34 -16.32 1.30 -6.87
CA THR A 34 -15.69 1.73 -5.61
C THR A 34 -15.93 3.23 -5.35
N LYS A 35 -14.92 4.09 -5.48
CA LYS A 35 -15.03 5.55 -5.29
C LYS A 35 -14.70 6.27 -6.59
N LYS A 36 -15.37 7.40 -6.86
CA LYS A 36 -15.14 8.20 -8.07
C LYS A 36 -13.69 8.65 -8.24
N ASN A 37 -13.00 8.98 -7.15
CA ASN A 37 -11.58 9.35 -7.16
C ASN A 37 -10.64 8.21 -7.61
N TYR A 38 -11.07 6.95 -7.59
CA TYR A 38 -10.32 5.82 -8.13
C TYR A 38 -10.51 5.58 -9.63
N THR A 39 -11.29 6.44 -10.31
CA THR A 39 -11.60 6.30 -11.75
C THR A 39 -11.18 7.50 -12.59
N THR A 40 -10.28 8.33 -12.06
CA THR A 40 -9.75 9.49 -12.78
C THR A 40 -8.88 9.09 -13.97
N GLN A 41 -8.61 10.04 -14.88
CA GLN A 41 -7.73 9.84 -16.02
C GLN A 41 -6.32 9.35 -15.62
N LEU A 42 -5.82 9.76 -14.45
CA LEU A 42 -4.56 9.27 -13.91
C LEU A 42 -4.57 7.74 -13.80
N TRP A 43 -5.65 7.16 -13.26
CA TRP A 43 -5.79 5.73 -13.10
C TRP A 43 -5.98 5.01 -14.44
N SER A 44 -6.64 5.66 -15.39
CA SER A 44 -6.73 5.10 -16.75
C SER A 44 -5.36 4.99 -17.43
N ILE A 45 -4.49 5.96 -17.20
CA ILE A 45 -3.11 5.93 -17.70
C ILE A 45 -2.29 4.86 -16.96
N ALA A 46 -2.39 4.82 -15.62
CA ALA A 46 -1.61 3.90 -14.79
C ALA A 46 -1.95 2.43 -15.08
N THR A 47 -3.23 2.12 -15.26
CA THR A 47 -3.70 0.76 -15.53
C THR A 47 -3.62 0.38 -17.00
N GLY A 48 -3.64 1.34 -17.92
CA GLY A 48 -3.84 1.06 -19.35
C GLY A 48 -5.28 0.67 -19.70
N TYR A 49 -6.23 0.87 -18.79
CA TYR A 49 -7.65 0.56 -18.95
C TYR A 49 -8.48 1.82 -18.74
N GLN A 50 -9.49 2.10 -19.58
CA GLN A 50 -10.36 3.25 -19.38
C GLN A 50 -11.21 3.04 -18.12
N GLN A 51 -10.86 3.74 -17.04
CA GLN A 51 -11.61 3.68 -15.80
C GLN A 51 -12.90 4.48 -15.94
N GLU A 52 -14.03 3.84 -15.64
CA GLU A 52 -15.34 4.46 -15.64
C GLU A 52 -15.98 4.28 -14.26
N TYR A 53 -16.46 5.37 -13.68
CA TYR A 53 -17.23 5.31 -12.44
C TYR A 53 -18.66 4.84 -12.75
N ILE A 54 -19.12 3.82 -12.03
CA ILE A 54 -20.49 3.34 -12.17
C ILE A 54 -21.40 4.22 -11.33
N GLU A 55 -22.35 4.89 -11.99
CA GLU A 55 -23.37 5.74 -11.35
C GLU A 55 -24.68 4.97 -11.07
N GLY A 56 -25.63 5.62 -10.38
CA GLY A 56 -26.95 5.04 -10.10
C GLY A 56 -26.96 4.07 -8.92
N GLU A 57 -27.76 3.01 -9.00
CA GLU A 57 -28.00 2.05 -7.90
C GLU A 57 -26.72 1.32 -7.43
N PHE A 58 -25.74 1.14 -8.31
CA PHE A 58 -24.48 0.46 -8.01
C PHE A 58 -23.33 1.42 -7.67
N ALA A 59 -23.60 2.72 -7.60
CA ALA A 59 -22.61 3.72 -7.20
C ALA A 59 -22.09 3.42 -5.79
N GLY A 60 -20.77 3.26 -5.65
CA GLY A 60 -20.17 2.97 -4.35
C GLY A 60 -20.47 1.58 -3.80
N LYS A 61 -21.01 0.65 -4.60
CA LYS A 61 -21.45 -0.67 -4.10
C LYS A 61 -20.34 -1.47 -3.41
N LEU A 62 -19.10 -1.28 -3.83
CA LEU A 62 -17.91 -1.94 -3.27
C LEU A 62 -17.07 -1.00 -2.38
N ASN A 63 -17.56 0.21 -2.12
CA ASN A 63 -16.97 1.11 -1.12
C ASN A 63 -17.55 0.80 0.27
N ILE A 64 -17.08 -0.31 0.86
CA ILE A 64 -17.61 -0.81 2.13
C ILE A 64 -16.76 -0.30 3.28
N GLU A 65 -17.38 0.55 4.11
CA GLU A 65 -16.80 0.95 5.38
C GLU A 65 -16.80 -0.24 6.35
N ASN A 66 -15.70 -0.44 7.07
CA ASN A 66 -15.53 -1.51 8.06
C ASN A 66 -15.46 -2.96 7.51
N PHE A 67 -15.03 -3.14 6.27
CA PHE A 67 -14.81 -4.47 5.71
C PHE A 67 -13.69 -5.21 6.45
N ARG A 68 -13.94 -6.47 6.84
CA ARG A 68 -12.92 -7.33 7.46
C ARG A 68 -12.45 -8.39 6.49
N LEU A 69 -11.14 -8.43 6.26
CA LEU A 69 -10.48 -9.44 5.43
C LEU A 69 -9.36 -10.10 6.24
N SER A 70 -9.36 -11.43 6.30
CA SER A 70 -8.42 -12.22 7.12
C SER A 70 -8.37 -11.81 8.60
N GLY A 71 -9.49 -11.31 9.13
CA GLY A 71 -9.63 -10.81 10.50
C GLY A 71 -9.42 -9.30 10.68
N GLU A 72 -8.81 -8.63 9.70
CA GLU A 72 -8.37 -7.23 9.84
C GLU A 72 -9.23 -6.23 9.07
N MET A 73 -9.29 -5.01 9.61
CA MET A 73 -10.00 -3.91 8.98
C MET A 73 -9.31 -3.50 7.68
N THR A 74 -10.07 -3.43 6.59
CA THR A 74 -9.58 -3.22 5.23
C THR A 74 -10.46 -2.18 4.54
N ASP A 75 -9.87 -1.17 3.88
CA ASP A 75 -10.64 -0.36 2.93
C ASP A 75 -10.84 -1.20 1.66
N PHE A 76 -12.04 -1.77 1.50
CA PHE A 76 -12.31 -2.69 0.39
C PHE A 76 -12.32 -2.00 -0.97
N GLY A 77 -12.76 -0.73 -1.01
CA GLY A 77 -12.70 0.07 -2.24
C GLY A 77 -11.25 0.31 -2.66
N HIS A 78 -10.39 0.66 -1.68
CA HIS A 78 -8.96 0.78 -1.88
C HIS A 78 -8.36 -0.55 -2.35
N LEU A 79 -8.72 -1.68 -1.73
CA LEU A 79 -8.18 -3.00 -2.09
C LEU A 79 -8.44 -3.32 -3.56
N LEU A 80 -9.66 -3.09 -4.05
CA LEU A 80 -10.01 -3.36 -5.44
C LEU A 80 -9.31 -2.40 -6.41
N ALA A 81 -9.19 -1.12 -6.03
CA ALA A 81 -8.43 -0.13 -6.79
C ALA A 81 -6.96 -0.56 -6.92
N SER A 82 -6.28 -0.83 -5.80
CA SER A 82 -4.90 -1.30 -5.77
C SER A 82 -4.75 -2.65 -6.47
N LEU A 83 -5.71 -3.58 -6.35
CA LEU A 83 -5.65 -4.89 -7.01
C LEU A 83 -5.64 -4.75 -8.54
N SER A 84 -6.42 -3.81 -9.09
CA SER A 84 -6.45 -3.57 -10.54
C SER A 84 -5.11 -3.09 -11.09
N ASP A 85 -4.25 -2.51 -10.23
CA ASP A 85 -2.89 -2.11 -10.57
C ASP A 85 -1.86 -3.25 -10.39
N GLN A 86 -2.22 -4.32 -9.68
CA GLN A 86 -1.34 -5.45 -9.34
C GLN A 86 -1.51 -6.64 -10.29
N ILE A 87 -2.64 -6.75 -11.01
CA ILE A 87 -2.87 -7.83 -11.97
C ILE A 87 -2.23 -7.48 -13.31
N ASN A 88 -1.45 -8.40 -13.86
CA ASN A 88 -0.76 -8.21 -15.13
C ASN A 88 -1.78 -8.10 -16.27
N GLN A 89 -1.66 -7.02 -17.05
CA GLN A 89 -2.38 -6.91 -18.32
C GLN A 89 -1.81 -7.92 -19.34
N PRO A 90 -2.66 -8.54 -20.18
CA PRO A 90 -2.18 -9.33 -21.31
C PRO A 90 -1.42 -8.46 -22.34
N GLY A 91 -0.20 -8.87 -22.73
CA GLY A 91 0.59 -8.21 -23.78
C GLY A 91 1.64 -7.20 -23.26
N VAL A 92 2.10 -6.30 -24.15
CA VAL A 92 3.07 -5.23 -23.83
C VAL A 92 2.31 -3.97 -23.42
N GLN A 93 2.69 -3.35 -22.30
CA GLN A 93 1.91 -2.28 -21.67
C GLN A 93 2.52 -0.89 -21.89
N LEU A 94 1.69 0.15 -21.77
CA LEU A 94 2.17 1.54 -21.64
C LEU A 94 2.87 1.76 -20.29
N SER A 95 2.36 1.16 -19.22
CA SER A 95 2.98 1.14 -17.88
C SER A 95 4.38 0.51 -17.92
N ASP A 96 4.61 -0.52 -18.75
CA ASP A 96 5.93 -1.12 -18.99
C ASP A 96 6.93 -0.12 -19.58
N LEU A 97 6.48 0.99 -20.16
CA LEU A 97 7.32 2.06 -20.68
C LEU A 97 7.59 3.15 -19.64
N THR A 98 6.86 3.14 -18.52
CA THR A 98 7.00 4.11 -17.42
C THR A 98 7.71 3.51 -16.21
N GLN A 99 8.11 4.37 -15.26
CA GLN A 99 8.60 3.91 -13.94
C GLN A 99 7.47 3.65 -12.94
N TRP A 100 6.22 3.93 -13.32
CA TRP A 100 5.06 3.64 -12.49
C TRP A 100 4.85 2.13 -12.42
N THR A 101 4.74 1.61 -11.20
CA THR A 101 4.43 0.20 -10.91
C THR A 101 3.21 0.18 -9.99
N GLY A 102 2.60 -0.99 -9.82
CA GLY A 102 1.49 -1.16 -8.87
C GLY A 102 1.83 -0.77 -7.42
N ASP A 103 3.11 -0.73 -7.04
CA ASP A 103 3.53 -0.23 -5.72
C ASP A 103 3.35 1.30 -5.60
N HIS A 104 3.61 2.05 -6.68
CA HIS A 104 3.48 3.50 -6.72
C HIS A 104 2.03 3.97 -6.73
N THR A 105 1.11 3.08 -7.08
CA THR A 105 -0.34 3.32 -7.08
C THR A 105 -1.03 2.78 -5.83
N SER A 106 -0.28 2.13 -4.93
CA SER A 106 -0.73 1.55 -3.67
C SER A 106 0.06 2.16 -2.50
N TRP A 107 0.67 1.34 -1.64
CA TRP A 107 1.29 1.76 -0.37
C TRP A 107 2.35 2.84 -0.51
N ALA A 108 3.15 2.84 -1.58
CA ALA A 108 4.18 3.88 -1.79
C ALA A 108 3.54 5.21 -2.22
N GLY A 109 2.44 5.14 -2.97
CA GLY A 109 1.66 6.29 -3.42
C GLY A 109 0.91 6.97 -2.27
N ASP A 110 0.32 6.19 -1.36
CA ASP A 110 -0.34 6.70 -0.16
C ASP A 110 0.62 7.47 0.73
N ILE A 111 1.77 6.84 1.05
CA ILE A 111 2.81 7.47 1.87
C ILE A 111 3.40 8.69 1.16
N GLY A 112 3.68 8.57 -0.14
CA GLY A 112 4.23 9.67 -0.93
C GLY A 112 3.27 10.86 -1.02
N SER A 113 1.97 10.61 -1.17
CA SER A 113 0.93 11.63 -1.19
C SER A 113 0.79 12.32 0.17
N ALA A 114 0.83 11.55 1.26
CA ALA A 114 0.86 12.10 2.62
C ALA A 114 2.04 13.06 2.82
N ILE A 115 3.24 12.66 2.37
CA ILE A 115 4.44 13.50 2.43
C ILE A 115 4.28 14.77 1.57
N MET A 116 3.73 14.65 0.37
CA MET A 116 3.51 15.79 -0.51
C MET A 116 2.50 16.79 0.07
N ILE A 117 1.38 16.30 0.62
CA ILE A 117 0.36 17.14 1.24
C ILE A 117 0.91 17.84 2.48
N TYR A 118 1.64 17.12 3.34
CA TYR A 118 2.33 17.71 4.50
C TYR A 118 3.29 18.83 4.08
N ARG A 119 4.05 18.64 2.99
CA ARG A 119 5.01 19.64 2.49
C ARG A 119 4.36 20.83 1.80
N ALA A 120 3.20 20.63 1.17
CA ALA A 120 2.52 21.66 0.40
C ALA A 120 1.87 22.75 1.27
N ASN A 121 1.78 22.56 2.60
CA ASN A 121 1.06 23.46 3.50
C ASN A 121 1.89 23.98 4.69
N PRO A 122 2.66 25.06 4.52
CA PRO A 122 3.09 25.89 5.64
C PRO A 122 1.94 26.71 6.25
N ASP A 123 0.94 27.09 5.44
CA ASP A 123 -0.04 28.14 5.78
C ASP A 123 -1.49 27.65 5.93
N ASN A 124 -1.81 26.39 5.59
CA ASN A 124 -3.16 25.84 5.71
C ASN A 124 -3.26 24.90 6.92
N ASN A 125 -4.09 25.26 7.90
CA ASN A 125 -4.14 24.69 9.25
C ASN A 125 -4.66 23.24 9.38
N GLU A 126 -4.94 22.54 8.28
CA GLU A 126 -5.62 21.23 8.31
C GLU A 126 -4.72 20.03 8.64
N ILE A 127 -3.43 20.06 8.28
CA ILE A 127 -2.48 18.98 8.57
C ILE A 127 -1.17 19.62 9.03
N LYS A 128 -0.86 19.50 10.32
CA LYS A 128 0.27 20.21 10.93
C LYS A 128 1.53 19.36 11.05
N THR A 129 1.37 18.04 11.01
CA THR A 129 2.48 17.10 11.21
C THR A 129 2.45 15.97 10.19
N LEU A 130 3.62 15.42 9.85
CA LEU A 130 3.71 14.27 8.96
C LEU A 130 3.01 13.02 9.51
N PRO A 131 3.10 12.68 10.82
CA PRO A 131 2.34 11.57 11.38
C PRO A 131 0.82 11.72 11.21
N GLU A 132 0.28 12.94 11.34
CA GLU A 132 -1.13 13.22 11.08
C GLU A 132 -1.49 12.97 9.61
N ALA A 133 -0.64 13.43 8.68
CA ALA A 133 -0.81 13.18 7.24
C ALA A 133 -0.82 11.68 6.93
N LEU A 134 0.15 10.93 7.48
CA LEU A 134 0.29 9.49 7.29
C LEU A 134 -0.91 8.73 7.85
N ASN A 135 -1.38 9.06 9.05
CA ASN A 135 -2.56 8.42 9.64
C ASN A 135 -3.84 8.65 8.84
N ARG A 136 -3.95 9.82 8.19
CA ARG A 136 -5.14 10.21 7.41
C ARG A 136 -5.15 9.63 5.99
N LEU A 137 -3.98 9.50 5.37
CA LEU A 137 -3.83 9.19 3.94
C LEU A 137 -3.12 7.87 3.64
N ALA A 138 -2.52 7.25 4.65
CA ALA A 138 -1.83 5.96 4.58
C ALA A 138 -2.14 5.16 5.86
N GLY A 139 -3.43 5.01 6.15
CA GLY A 139 -3.92 4.40 7.40
C GLY A 139 -3.71 2.88 7.41
N TYR A 140 -3.93 2.26 8.57
CA TYR A 140 -3.75 0.79 8.71
C TYR A 140 -4.73 -0.01 7.84
N SER A 141 -5.92 0.52 7.58
CA SER A 141 -6.90 -0.10 6.67
C SER A 141 -6.46 -0.03 5.21
N ASP A 142 -5.80 1.06 4.79
CA ASP A 142 -5.21 1.22 3.45
C ASP A 142 -4.02 0.28 3.29
N TYR A 143 -3.10 0.22 4.27
CA TYR A 143 -2.01 -0.74 4.24
C TYR A 143 -2.49 -2.20 4.17
N THR A 144 -3.59 -2.51 4.85
CA THR A 144 -4.20 -3.84 4.77
C THR A 144 -4.80 -4.11 3.40
N ALA A 145 -5.41 -3.09 2.78
CA ALA A 145 -5.89 -3.14 1.42
C ALA A 145 -4.76 -3.38 0.40
N ASP A 146 -3.65 -2.63 0.51
CA ASP A 146 -2.51 -2.71 -0.39
C ASP A 146 -1.77 -4.06 -0.31
N ILE A 147 -1.57 -4.55 0.91
CA ILE A 147 -0.96 -5.86 1.14
C ILE A 147 -1.87 -6.95 0.60
N GLY A 148 -3.17 -6.85 0.83
CA GLY A 148 -4.17 -7.74 0.27
C GLY A 148 -4.13 -7.74 -1.26
N ALA A 149 -4.17 -6.56 -1.88
CA ALA A 149 -4.09 -6.37 -3.33
C ALA A 149 -2.81 -7.00 -3.92
N CYS A 150 -1.66 -6.79 -3.28
CA CYS A 150 -0.39 -7.36 -3.73
C CYS A 150 -0.39 -8.90 -3.67
N VAL A 151 -0.81 -9.49 -2.55
CA VAL A 151 -0.81 -10.96 -2.36
C VAL A 151 -1.87 -11.63 -3.25
N ILE A 152 -3.07 -11.05 -3.35
CA ILE A 152 -4.14 -11.53 -4.22
C ILE A 152 -3.71 -11.42 -5.69
N GLY A 153 -3.17 -10.27 -6.09
CA GLY A 153 -2.66 -10.01 -7.43
C GLY A 153 -1.55 -10.99 -7.83
N ALA A 154 -0.56 -11.21 -6.96
CA ALA A 154 0.49 -12.21 -7.18
C ALA A 154 -0.07 -13.63 -7.35
N THR A 155 -1.11 -13.98 -6.59
CA THR A 155 -1.78 -15.28 -6.70
C THR A 155 -2.49 -15.43 -8.05
N ILE A 156 -3.21 -14.41 -8.51
CA ILE A 156 -3.86 -14.39 -9.82
C ILE A 156 -2.82 -14.46 -10.95
N ASN A 157 -1.78 -13.62 -10.88
CA ASN A 157 -0.71 -13.55 -11.88
C ASN A 157 0.08 -14.86 -12.03
N SER A 158 0.18 -15.66 -10.96
CA SER A 158 0.79 -16.99 -11.02
C SER A 158 -0.06 -18.05 -11.74
N GLY A 159 -1.29 -17.71 -12.14
CA GLY A 159 -2.25 -18.63 -12.75
C GLY A 159 -2.92 -19.59 -11.76
N ARG A 160 -2.68 -19.42 -10.45
CA ARG A 160 -3.27 -20.28 -9.41
C ARG A 160 -4.79 -20.14 -9.32
N TYR A 161 -5.31 -18.93 -9.58
CA TYR A 161 -6.75 -18.67 -9.69
C TYR A 161 -7.00 -17.75 -10.88
N THR A 162 -8.05 -18.05 -11.65
CA THR A 162 -8.53 -17.20 -12.75
C THR A 162 -9.62 -16.21 -12.31
N SER A 163 -10.20 -16.42 -11.12
CA SER A 163 -11.26 -15.59 -10.53
C SER A 163 -10.73 -14.79 -9.34
N ILE A 164 -11.07 -13.50 -9.32
CA ILE A 164 -10.87 -12.57 -8.21
C ILE A 164 -11.68 -13.03 -7.00
N TYR A 165 -12.93 -13.45 -7.19
CA TYR A 165 -13.76 -14.01 -6.10
C TYR A 165 -13.04 -15.16 -5.39
N GLN A 166 -12.51 -16.12 -6.15
CA GLN A 166 -11.79 -17.27 -5.58
C GLN A 166 -10.52 -16.83 -4.85
N ALA A 167 -9.76 -15.91 -5.44
CA ALA A 167 -8.53 -15.41 -4.84
C ALA A 167 -8.79 -14.66 -3.51
N ILE A 168 -9.83 -13.82 -3.43
CA ILE A 168 -10.23 -13.13 -2.20
C ILE A 168 -10.70 -14.13 -1.13
N CYS A 169 -11.53 -15.12 -1.51
CA CYS A 169 -11.95 -16.19 -0.60
C CYS A 169 -10.74 -16.91 0.03
N GLN A 170 -9.77 -17.26 -0.81
CA GLN A 170 -8.57 -17.99 -0.39
C GLN A 170 -7.66 -17.13 0.48
N TYR A 171 -7.50 -15.86 0.14
CA TYR A 171 -6.83 -14.89 1.00
C TYR A 171 -7.51 -14.83 2.38
N ASN A 172 -8.84 -14.69 2.43
CA ASN A 172 -9.58 -14.56 3.68
C ASN A 172 -9.46 -15.78 4.60
N ASN A 173 -9.24 -16.98 4.04
CA ASN A 173 -9.09 -18.23 4.79
C ASN A 173 -7.71 -18.37 5.46
N ILE A 174 -6.77 -17.48 5.16
CA ILE A 174 -5.43 -17.45 5.75
C ILE A 174 -5.35 -16.27 6.73
N PRO A 175 -4.84 -16.45 7.96
CA PRO A 175 -4.67 -15.36 8.91
C PRO A 175 -3.77 -14.25 8.36
N TYR A 176 -4.15 -13.00 8.61
CA TYR A 176 -3.42 -11.83 8.08
C TYR A 176 -1.91 -11.79 8.38
N PRO A 177 -1.40 -12.25 9.55
CA PRO A 177 0.04 -12.30 9.78
C PRO A 177 0.83 -13.13 8.76
N GLU A 178 0.22 -14.16 8.16
CA GLU A 178 0.87 -14.97 7.12
C GLU A 178 0.93 -14.24 5.77
N HIS A 179 -0.06 -13.39 5.48
CA HIS A 179 -0.05 -12.50 4.31
C HIS A 179 1.04 -11.44 4.44
N ILE A 180 1.22 -10.88 5.64
CA ILE A 180 2.32 -9.97 5.93
C ILE A 180 3.68 -10.63 5.67
N LYS A 181 3.89 -11.86 6.16
CA LYS A 181 5.13 -12.61 5.92
C LYS A 181 5.34 -12.90 4.44
N THR A 182 4.26 -13.19 3.71
CA THR A 182 4.28 -13.39 2.25
C THR A 182 4.69 -12.11 1.54
N PHE A 183 4.07 -10.98 1.87
CA PHE A 183 4.39 -9.66 1.35
C PHE A 183 5.85 -9.25 1.64
N PHE A 184 6.34 -9.47 2.86
CA PHE A 184 7.75 -9.23 3.18
C PHE A 184 8.68 -9.98 2.22
N ARG A 185 8.46 -11.28 2.04
CA ARG A 185 9.35 -12.13 1.22
C ARG A 185 9.26 -11.77 -0.26
N GLN A 186 8.06 -11.65 -0.81
CA GLN A 186 7.83 -11.48 -2.23
C GLN A 186 8.08 -10.04 -2.67
N SER A 187 7.47 -9.08 -1.98
CA SER A 187 7.47 -7.68 -2.40
C SER A 187 8.67 -6.93 -1.86
N LEU A 188 9.15 -7.25 -0.66
CA LEU A 188 10.22 -6.49 0.00
C LEU A 188 11.58 -7.21 0.08
N GLY A 189 11.66 -8.50 -0.26
CA GLY A 189 12.90 -9.30 -0.13
C GLY A 189 13.30 -9.53 1.34
N GLY A 190 12.34 -9.51 2.26
CA GLY A 190 12.54 -9.75 3.68
C GLY A 190 12.91 -11.20 3.97
N ILE A 191 13.90 -11.39 4.84
CA ILE A 191 14.39 -12.69 5.31
C ILE A 191 13.83 -12.90 6.72
N ILE A 192 12.79 -13.73 6.82
CA ILE A 192 12.12 -14.03 8.09
C ILE A 192 12.52 -15.43 8.58
N GLN A 193 13.02 -15.50 9.81
CA GLN A 193 13.32 -16.74 10.52
C GLN A 193 12.56 -16.74 11.86
N GLY A 194 11.62 -17.67 12.03
CA GLY A 194 10.67 -17.60 13.14
C GLY A 194 9.80 -16.34 13.07
N ASN A 195 9.83 -15.54 14.14
CA ASN A 195 9.19 -14.25 14.27
C ASN A 195 10.15 -13.06 14.04
N LYS A 196 11.37 -13.29 13.56
CA LYS A 196 12.38 -12.24 13.39
C LYS A 196 12.63 -11.91 11.92
N LEU A 197 12.67 -10.61 11.61
CA LEU A 197 13.17 -10.09 10.32
C LEU A 197 14.68 -9.84 10.41
N ASN A 198 15.47 -10.56 9.61
CA ASN A 198 16.93 -10.55 9.71
C ASN A 198 17.62 -9.42 8.92
N ASN A 199 16.93 -8.80 7.97
CA ASN A 199 17.47 -7.74 7.10
C ASN A 199 16.62 -6.46 7.11
N PRO A 200 16.29 -5.90 8.28
CA PRO A 200 15.35 -4.76 8.38
C PRO A 200 15.83 -3.50 7.65
N ALA A 201 17.15 -3.25 7.59
CA ALA A 201 17.71 -2.12 6.85
C ALA A 201 17.49 -2.25 5.34
N ASP A 202 17.58 -3.47 4.78
CA ASP A 202 17.33 -3.70 3.35
C ASP A 202 15.85 -3.51 2.99
N VAL A 203 14.97 -3.99 3.86
CA VAL A 203 13.53 -3.84 3.71
C VAL A 203 13.13 -2.36 3.78
N GLU A 204 13.60 -1.62 4.78
CA GLU A 204 13.36 -0.17 4.88
C GLU A 204 13.89 0.55 3.65
N ALA A 205 15.07 0.18 3.16
CA ALA A 205 15.65 0.81 1.98
C ALA A 205 14.79 0.60 0.73
N LYS A 206 14.19 -0.58 0.57
CA LYS A 206 13.29 -0.87 -0.55
C LYS A 206 11.99 -0.06 -0.46
N ILE A 207 11.38 0.01 0.73
CA ILE A 207 10.21 0.85 1.00
C ILE A 207 10.53 2.32 0.69
N SER A 208 11.62 2.84 1.27
CA SER A 208 12.09 4.21 1.07
C SER A 208 12.38 4.53 -0.40
N GLN A 209 12.94 3.59 -1.15
CA GLN A 209 13.20 3.77 -2.58
C GLN A 209 11.91 3.89 -3.39
N SER A 210 10.88 3.09 -3.11
CA SER A 210 9.59 3.20 -3.80
C SER A 210 8.90 4.53 -3.48
N ILE A 211 8.88 4.95 -2.21
CA ILE A 211 8.32 6.25 -1.81
C ILE A 211 9.09 7.40 -2.48
N LEU A 212 10.43 7.32 -2.49
CA LEU A 212 11.29 8.31 -3.14
C LEU A 212 10.97 8.43 -4.63
N THR A 213 10.78 7.28 -5.29
CA THR A 213 10.46 7.21 -6.72
C THR A 213 9.10 7.84 -6.99
N PHE A 214 8.07 7.51 -6.19
CA PHE A 214 6.76 8.16 -6.28
C PHE A 214 6.86 9.68 -6.15
N VAL A 215 7.46 10.19 -5.07
CA VAL A 215 7.57 11.64 -4.81
C VAL A 215 8.33 12.34 -5.94
N SER A 216 9.37 11.70 -6.47
CA SER A 216 10.15 12.24 -7.59
C SER A 216 9.31 12.29 -8.87
N LEU A 217 8.55 11.24 -9.19
CA LEU A 217 7.69 11.19 -10.38
C LEU A 217 6.52 12.17 -10.30
N SER A 218 5.91 12.31 -9.12
CA SER A 218 4.79 13.24 -8.87
C SER A 218 5.19 14.71 -8.96
N THR A 219 6.48 15.02 -8.81
CA THR A 219 7.03 16.38 -8.98
C THR A 219 7.74 16.60 -10.31
N ALA A 220 7.89 15.55 -11.13
CA ALA A 220 8.60 15.63 -12.39
C ALA A 220 7.71 16.15 -13.54
N PRO A 221 8.30 16.83 -14.55
CA PRO A 221 7.60 17.13 -15.80
C PRO A 221 7.10 15.85 -16.50
N ASP A 222 6.00 15.93 -17.25
CA ASP A 222 5.33 14.75 -17.84
C ASP A 222 6.22 13.90 -18.75
N TRP A 223 7.22 14.51 -19.40
CA TRP A 223 8.19 13.78 -20.24
C TRP A 223 9.13 12.87 -19.42
N VAL A 224 9.40 13.18 -18.14
CA VAL A 224 10.25 12.37 -17.25
C VAL A 224 9.47 11.16 -16.71
N LYS A 225 8.16 11.31 -16.49
CA LYS A 225 7.27 10.21 -16.06
C LYS A 225 7.23 9.05 -17.07
N SER A 226 7.61 9.33 -18.32
CA SER A 226 7.60 8.41 -19.45
C SER A 226 8.96 7.73 -19.73
N VAL A 227 10.01 7.99 -18.93
CA VAL A 227 11.36 7.44 -19.16
C VAL A 227 11.74 6.43 -18.08
N LYS A 228 11.84 5.15 -18.47
CA LYS A 228 12.13 4.01 -17.59
C LYS A 228 13.49 4.07 -16.87
N ASN A 229 14.46 4.86 -17.38
CA ASN A 229 15.81 5.00 -16.82
C ASN A 229 16.19 6.46 -16.55
N ILE A 230 15.93 6.91 -15.33
CA ILE A 230 16.28 8.27 -14.85
C ILE A 230 17.78 8.44 -14.56
N SER A 231 18.59 7.36 -14.58
CA SER A 231 20.04 7.43 -14.31
C SER A 231 20.82 8.37 -15.25
N GLN A 232 20.22 8.78 -16.38
CA GLN A 232 20.79 9.71 -17.37
C GLN A 232 20.14 11.10 -17.38
N VAL A 233 19.08 11.34 -16.60
CA VAL A 233 18.39 12.64 -16.56
C VAL A 233 19.10 13.54 -15.54
N ASN A 234 19.40 14.78 -15.93
CA ASN A 234 20.08 15.75 -15.08
C ASN A 234 19.13 16.25 -13.97
N LEU A 235 19.03 15.47 -12.88
CA LEU A 235 18.15 15.68 -11.72
C LEU A 235 18.48 16.91 -10.86
N LYS A 236 19.39 17.80 -11.30
CA LYS A 236 19.86 18.95 -10.49
C LYS A 236 18.74 19.93 -10.11
N ASN A 237 17.63 19.94 -10.84
CA ASN A 237 16.51 20.85 -10.62
C ASN A 237 15.29 20.18 -9.98
N ILE A 238 15.33 18.89 -9.67
CA ILE A 238 14.25 18.23 -8.92
C ILE A 238 14.50 18.45 -7.42
N PRO A 239 13.54 18.97 -6.65
CA PRO A 239 13.67 19.11 -5.21
C PRO A 239 14.14 17.78 -4.61
N ARG A 240 15.35 17.76 -4.03
CA ARG A 240 15.88 16.53 -3.42
C ARG A 240 14.92 16.14 -2.29
N PRO A 241 14.33 14.93 -2.34
CA PRO A 241 13.38 14.55 -1.31
C PRO A 241 14.07 14.56 0.05
N ASN A 242 13.45 15.20 1.04
CA ASN A 242 13.96 15.20 2.41
C ASN A 242 13.94 13.75 2.93
N ARG A 243 15.14 13.18 3.13
CA ARG A 243 15.33 11.80 3.58
C ARG A 243 14.62 11.53 4.91
N LEU A 244 14.46 12.54 5.78
CA LEU A 244 13.79 12.38 7.07
C LEU A 244 12.30 12.07 6.90
N ASP A 245 11.60 12.75 6.00
CA ASP A 245 10.17 12.49 5.78
C ASP A 245 9.96 11.11 5.13
N ILE A 246 10.82 10.76 4.16
CA ILE A 246 10.81 9.44 3.53
C ILE A 246 11.08 8.36 4.58
N LEU A 247 12.04 8.59 5.48
CA LEU A 247 12.32 7.68 6.59
C LEU A 247 11.10 7.53 7.49
N GLN A 248 10.47 8.62 7.91
CA GLN A 248 9.26 8.57 8.74
C GLN A 248 8.12 7.79 8.07
N GLY A 249 7.85 8.04 6.78
CA GLY A 249 6.87 7.28 6.02
C GLY A 249 7.22 5.79 5.92
N SER A 250 8.48 5.46 5.64
CA SER A 250 8.94 4.07 5.59
C SER A 250 8.82 3.34 6.92
N LEU A 251 9.13 4.02 8.04
CA LEU A 251 9.03 3.46 9.39
C LEU A 251 7.58 3.33 9.83
N HIS A 252 6.68 4.24 9.40
CA HIS A 252 5.26 4.13 9.63
C HIS A 252 4.69 2.84 9.05
N PHE A 253 4.99 2.57 7.77
CA PHE A 253 4.58 1.33 7.12
C PHE A 253 5.27 0.09 7.69
N LEU A 254 6.59 0.15 7.92
CA LEU A 254 7.33 -0.98 8.50
C LEU A 254 6.83 -1.32 9.92
N THR A 255 6.40 -0.33 10.70
CA THR A 255 5.78 -0.56 12.02
C THR A 255 4.47 -1.32 11.90
N HIS A 256 3.62 -0.98 10.93
CA HIS A 256 2.41 -1.75 10.62
C HIS A 256 2.76 -3.19 10.26
N LEU A 257 3.70 -3.41 9.34
CA LEU A 257 4.12 -4.74 8.92
C LEU A 257 4.68 -5.58 10.09
N VAL A 258 5.53 -5.01 10.94
CA VAL A 258 6.09 -5.72 12.09
C VAL A 258 5.00 -6.12 13.08
N LYS A 259 4.13 -5.16 13.43
CA LYS A 259 3.04 -5.37 14.38
C LYS A 259 2.06 -6.41 13.89
N MET A 260 1.54 -6.23 12.67
CA MET A 260 0.49 -7.10 12.12
C MET A 260 1.02 -8.45 11.64
N GLY A 261 2.33 -8.54 11.34
CA GLY A 261 3.00 -9.79 11.02
C GLY A 261 3.31 -10.66 12.23
N GLY A 262 3.06 -10.17 13.45
CA GLY A 262 3.45 -10.84 14.69
C GLY A 262 4.97 -11.03 14.80
N LEU A 263 5.74 -10.07 14.29
CA LEU A 263 7.20 -10.10 14.30
C LEU A 263 7.75 -9.41 15.56
N GLU A 264 8.96 -9.80 15.96
CA GLU A 264 9.70 -9.11 17.03
C GLU A 264 9.97 -7.65 16.65
N GLY A 265 10.05 -6.79 17.66
CA GLY A 265 10.44 -5.40 17.47
C GLY A 265 11.79 -5.29 16.78
N LEU A 266 11.90 -4.37 15.83
CA LEU A 266 13.12 -4.14 15.06
C LEU A 266 13.96 -3.06 15.72
N LYS A 267 15.28 -3.24 15.65
CA LYS A 267 16.27 -2.23 15.99
C LYS A 267 17.39 -2.28 14.95
N PHE A 268 17.60 -1.20 14.19
CA PHE A 268 18.57 -1.18 13.10
C PHE A 268 19.01 0.24 12.73
N ARG A 269 20.07 0.35 11.92
CA ARG A 269 20.51 1.62 11.35
C ARG A 269 20.12 1.66 9.86
N PRO A 270 19.24 2.58 9.43
CA PRO A 270 18.86 2.72 8.02
C PRO A 270 20.06 3.10 7.15
N TYR A 271 20.02 2.77 5.86
CA TYR A 271 21.03 3.27 4.93
C TYR A 271 20.93 4.79 4.77
N ARG A 272 22.08 5.45 4.57
CA ARG A 272 22.14 6.90 4.29
C ARG A 272 21.39 7.24 3.02
N MET A 273 21.58 6.42 1.98
CA MET A 273 20.87 6.51 0.73
C MET A 273 20.14 5.19 0.46
N PRO A 274 18.80 5.21 0.28
CA PRO A 274 18.04 4.04 -0.13
C PRO A 274 18.64 3.40 -1.38
N GLY A 275 18.72 2.06 -1.40
CA GLY A 275 19.28 1.30 -2.53
C GLY A 275 20.81 1.33 -2.69
N ILE A 276 21.56 2.10 -1.88
CA ILE A 276 23.01 2.24 -2.06
C ILE A 276 23.77 1.89 -0.77
N ARG A 277 23.96 0.59 -0.54
CA ARG A 277 24.58 0.03 0.68
C ARG A 277 25.99 0.57 0.97
N TRP A 278 26.80 0.81 -0.07
CA TRP A 278 28.21 1.20 0.08
C TRP A 278 28.39 2.62 0.64
N MET A 279 27.35 3.45 0.63
CA MET A 279 27.38 4.77 1.29
C MET A 279 27.19 4.69 2.82
N GLY A 280 27.03 3.48 3.36
CA GLY A 280 26.92 3.22 4.78
C GLY A 280 25.56 3.61 5.37
N ASN A 281 25.52 3.62 6.70
CA ASN A 281 24.28 3.79 7.46
C ASN A 281 24.19 5.17 8.09
N LEU A 282 22.98 5.60 8.41
CA LEU A 282 22.76 6.72 9.31
C LEU A 282 23.41 6.42 10.67
N ASN A 283 23.90 7.46 11.34
CA ASN A 283 24.49 7.31 12.67
C ASN A 283 23.41 7.03 13.73
N GLN A 284 22.15 7.36 13.43
CA GLN A 284 21.01 7.12 14.29
C GLN A 284 20.48 5.70 14.09
N GLU A 285 20.21 5.03 15.22
CA GLU A 285 19.47 3.78 15.26
C GLU A 285 17.97 4.08 15.40
N VAL A 286 17.15 3.30 14.70
CA VAL A 286 15.69 3.41 14.71
C VAL A 286 15.08 2.13 15.25
N SER A 287 13.86 2.25 15.79
CA SER A 287 13.10 1.12 16.31
C SER A 287 11.69 1.09 15.72
N CYS A 288 11.22 -0.12 15.40
CA CYS A 288 9.81 -0.39 15.06
C CYS A 288 9.30 -1.41 16.06
N TYR A 289 8.39 -1.01 16.95
CA TYR A 289 7.91 -1.91 18.01
C TYR A 289 6.63 -2.62 17.58
N ALA A 290 6.60 -3.94 17.71
CA ALA A 290 5.35 -4.67 17.90
C ALA A 290 4.88 -4.35 19.33
N LEU A 291 3.96 -3.40 19.47
CA LEU A 291 3.29 -3.23 20.77
C LEU A 291 2.45 -4.47 21.02
N ASN A 292 2.91 -5.35 21.92
CA ASN A 292 2.10 -6.42 22.49
C ASN A 292 0.95 -5.78 23.27
N LEU A 293 -0.25 -5.76 22.68
CA LEU A 293 -1.46 -5.46 23.42
C LEU A 293 -1.92 -6.73 24.13
N HIS A 294 -1.39 -6.98 25.32
CA HIS A 294 -2.31 -7.40 26.37
C HIS A 294 -3.13 -6.16 26.73
N PRO A 295 -4.48 -6.23 26.76
CA PRO A 295 -5.27 -5.14 27.30
C PRO A 295 -5.02 -5.10 28.81
N SER A 296 -4.03 -4.33 29.25
CA SER A 296 -3.90 -3.97 30.65
C SER A 296 -5.11 -3.11 31.01
N THR A 297 -5.92 -3.72 31.87
CA THR A 297 -6.94 -3.11 32.73
C THR A 297 -6.60 -1.66 33.11
N PRO A 298 -7.59 -0.75 33.13
CA PRO A 298 -7.36 0.64 33.48
C PRO A 298 -6.91 0.71 34.94
N HIS A 299 -5.70 1.22 35.16
CA HIS A 299 -5.27 1.66 36.49
C HIS A 299 -6.12 2.87 36.89
N THR A 300 -7.04 2.66 37.81
CA THR A 300 -7.67 3.71 38.60
C THR A 300 -6.60 4.46 39.39
N LEU A 301 -6.43 5.75 39.09
CA LEU A 301 -5.73 6.68 39.95
C LEU A 301 -6.56 6.90 41.22
N HIS A 302 -6.09 6.40 42.36
CA HIS A 302 -6.56 6.87 43.65
C HIS A 302 -5.77 8.13 44.06
N PRO A 303 -6.44 9.20 44.53
CA PRO A 303 -5.76 10.35 45.09
C PRO A 303 -5.23 10.01 46.49
N THR A 304 -3.96 10.32 46.73
CA THR A 304 -3.35 10.31 48.08
C THR A 304 -4.03 11.34 48.98
N PRO A 305 -4.40 11.00 50.23
CA PRO A 305 -4.82 11.98 51.20
C PRO A 305 -3.60 12.70 51.79
N HIS A 306 -3.72 14.01 51.91
CA HIS A 306 -2.81 14.86 52.66
C HIS A 306 -2.82 14.50 54.14
N THR A 307 -1.63 14.41 54.73
CA THR A 307 -1.35 14.69 56.14
C THR A 307 -0.11 15.55 56.21
#